data_AF-A0A5B7BE77-F1
#
_entry.id   AF-A0A5B7BE77-F1
#
_cell.length_a   1.000
_cell.length_b   1.000
_cell.length_c   1.000
_cell.angle_alpha   90.00
_cell.angle_beta   90.00
_cell.angle_gamma   90.00
#
_symmetry.space_group_name_H-M   'P 1'
#
loop_
_entity.id
_entity.type
_entity.pdbx_description
1 polymer ?
#
loop_
_entity_poly.entity_id
_entity_poly.type
_entity_poly.pdbx_seq_one_letter_code
_entity_poly.pdbx_strand_id
1 'polypeptide(L)'
;KAIHGQIIKNGTDPDLHLWVSLINFYVKCGSLNSARQVLDEMSERDVVSWTSLIAGFVAEGYCSDGVNLFCEMQKEGIRPNEFTFATVLKACSMCLDLEF
;
A
#
# COMPACT_ATOMS: atom_id res chain seq x y z
N LYS A 1 -17.76 -10.76 -0.52
CA LYS A 1 -17.29 -10.61 0.88
C LYS A 1 -15.77 -10.71 0.87
N ALA A 2 -15.06 -9.70 1.36
CA ALA A 2 -13.60 -9.73 1.41
C ALA A 2 -13.10 -10.70 2.49
N ILE A 3 -11.97 -11.37 2.24
CA ILE A 3 -11.37 -12.38 3.14
C ILE A 3 -10.97 -11.70 4.46
N HIS A 4 -10.42 -10.48 4.41
CA HIS A 4 -10.06 -9.72 5.62
C HIS A 4 -11.27 -9.48 6.54
N GLY A 5 -12.45 -9.20 5.99
CA GLY A 5 -13.67 -9.03 6.79
C GLY A 5 -14.15 -10.31 7.49
N GLN A 6 -13.78 -11.51 7.02
CA GLN A 6 -14.01 -12.74 7.78
C GLN A 6 -12.99 -12.94 8.91
N ILE A 7 -11.73 -12.56 8.68
CA ILE A 7 -10.66 -12.64 9.69
C ILE A 7 -11.01 -11.76 10.90
N ILE A 8 -11.39 -10.50 10.64
CA ILE A 8 -11.81 -9.55 11.69
C ILE A 8 -13.03 -10.07 12.45
N LYS A 9 -14.06 -10.55 11.72
CA LYS A 9 -15.30 -11.04 12.33
C LYS A 9 -15.11 -12.28 13.19
N ASN A 10 -14.12 -13.12 12.88
CA ASN A 10 -13.85 -14.35 13.61
C ASN A 10 -13.01 -14.13 14.89
N GLY A 11 -12.80 -12.87 15.31
CA GLY A 11 -12.17 -12.53 16.58
C GLY A 11 -10.65 -12.74 16.60
N THR A 12 -10.02 -12.84 15.43
CA THR A 12 -8.56 -12.81 15.32
C THR A 12 -8.14 -11.35 15.30
N ASP A 13 -7.42 -10.89 16.33
CA ASP A 13 -6.77 -9.58 16.29
C ASP A 13 -5.59 -9.67 15.29
N PRO A 14 -5.68 -9.04 14.11
CA PRO A 14 -4.67 -9.23 13.10
C PRO A 14 -3.42 -8.45 13.51
N ASP A 15 -2.29 -9.15 13.63
CA ASP A 15 -1.01 -8.48 13.81
C ASP A 15 -0.63 -7.67 12.55
N LEU A 16 0.34 -6.75 12.70
CA LEU A 16 0.83 -5.91 11.59
C LEU A 16 1.28 -6.75 10.38
N HIS A 17 1.83 -7.93 10.61
CA HIS A 17 2.30 -8.81 9.55
C HIS A 17 1.13 -9.39 8.73
N LEU A 18 0.02 -9.76 9.39
CA LEU A 18 -1.19 -10.22 8.72
C LEU A 18 -1.82 -9.10 7.90
N TRP A 19 -1.86 -7.87 8.41
CA TRP A 19 -2.32 -6.71 7.65
C TRP A 19 -1.50 -6.46 6.38
N VAL A 20 -0.17 -6.43 6.50
CA VAL A 20 0.75 -6.28 5.36
C VAL A 20 0.58 -7.43 4.37
N SER A 21 0.37 -8.66 4.86
CA SER A 21 0.11 -9.84 4.01
C SER A 21 -1.19 -9.70 3.23
N LEU A 22 -2.24 -9.16 3.84
CA LEU A 22 -3.52 -8.90 3.19
C LEU A 22 -3.40 -7.80 2.12
N ILE A 23 -2.68 -6.70 2.40
CA ILE A 23 -2.38 -5.67 1.39
C ILE A 23 -1.71 -6.31 0.18
N ASN A 24 -0.61 -7.05 0.40
CA ASN A 24 0.14 -7.70 -0.66
C ASN A 24 -0.69 -8.74 -1.43
N PHE A 25 -1.58 -9.47 -0.74
CA PHE A 25 -2.50 -10.41 -1.37
C PHE A 25 -3.44 -9.69 -2.35
N TYR A 26 -4.09 -8.60 -1.92
CA TYR A 26 -5.01 -7.87 -2.77
C TYR A 26 -4.31 -7.16 -3.94
N VAL A 27 -3.10 -6.63 -3.71
CA VAL A 27 -2.25 -6.09 -4.77
C VAL A 27 -1.97 -7.15 -5.84
N LYS A 28 -1.52 -8.35 -5.45
CA LYS A 28 -1.24 -9.46 -6.39
C LYS A 28 -2.46 -9.95 -7.15
N CYS A 29 -3.66 -9.69 -6.63
CA CYS A 29 -4.92 -9.96 -7.32
C CYS A 29 -5.39 -8.80 -8.22
N GLY A 30 -4.61 -7.73 -8.35
CA GLY A 30 -5.01 -6.51 -9.06
C GLY A 30 -6.14 -5.72 -8.37
N SER A 31 -6.50 -6.10 -7.13
CA SER A 31 -7.61 -5.49 -6.39
C SER A 31 -7.12 -4.36 -5.49
N LEU A 32 -6.60 -3.30 -6.11
CA LEU A 32 -5.98 -2.18 -5.41
C LEU A 32 -6.93 -1.44 -4.44
N ASN A 33 -8.21 -1.34 -4.79
CA ASN A 33 -9.22 -0.78 -3.88
C ASN A 33 -9.37 -1.61 -2.60
N SER A 34 -9.33 -2.94 -2.70
CA SER A 34 -9.36 -3.81 -1.53
C SER A 34 -8.08 -3.71 -0.73
N ALA A 35 -6.91 -3.56 -1.38
CA ALA A 35 -5.64 -3.33 -0.69
C ALA A 35 -5.65 -2.01 0.09
N ARG A 36 -6.21 -0.95 -0.49
CA ARG A 36 -6.42 0.35 0.17
C ARG A 36 -7.36 0.20 1.37
N GLN A 37 -8.49 -0.48 1.20
CA GLN A 37 -9.43 -0.73 2.29
C GLN A 37 -8.77 -1.46 3.46
N VAL A 38 -7.91 -2.44 3.19
CA VAL A 38 -7.15 -3.14 4.24
C VAL A 38 -6.27 -2.16 5.02
N LEU A 39 -5.55 -1.25 4.36
CA LEU A 39 -4.77 -0.21 5.04
C LEU A 39 -5.68 0.71 5.87
N ASP A 40 -6.83 1.13 5.32
CA ASP A 40 -7.76 2.03 5.98
C ASP A 40 -8.35 1.39 7.27
N GLU A 41 -8.54 0.07 7.29
CA GLU A 41 -9.04 -0.70 8.45
C GLU A 41 -7.98 -0.95 9.55
N MET A 42 -6.69 -0.72 9.27
CA MET A 42 -5.63 -0.86 10.27
C MET A 42 -5.75 0.23 11.34
N SER A 43 -5.75 -0.18 12.62
CA SER A 43 -5.67 0.73 13.77
C SER A 43 -4.31 1.42 13.89
N GLU A 44 -3.24 0.67 13.58
CA GLU A 44 -1.86 1.16 13.54
C GLU A 44 -1.28 0.91 12.16
N ARG A 45 -0.81 1.97 11.51
CA ARG A 45 -0.13 1.93 10.21
C ARG A 45 1.33 2.31 10.41
N ASP A 46 2.23 1.58 9.77
CA ASP A 46 3.65 1.82 9.86
C ASP A 46 4.25 2.05 8.47
N VAL A 47 5.56 2.26 8.44
CA VAL A 47 6.30 2.44 7.19
C VAL A 47 6.14 1.24 6.24
N VAL A 48 5.98 0.03 6.77
CA VAL A 48 5.92 -1.21 5.99
C VAL A 48 4.56 -1.36 5.31
N SER A 49 3.45 -1.10 6.01
CA SER A 49 2.11 -1.18 5.43
C SER A 49 1.91 -0.14 4.33
N TRP A 50 2.32 1.11 4.56
CA TRP A 50 2.30 2.15 3.54
C TRP A 50 3.19 1.84 2.33
N THR A 51 4.44 1.42 2.57
CA THR A 51 5.37 1.09 1.48
C THR A 51 4.85 -0.08 0.63
N SER A 52 4.22 -1.07 1.26
CA SER A 52 3.62 -2.20 0.55
C SER A 52 2.49 -1.76 -0.37
N LEU A 53 1.61 -0.88 0.11
CA LEU A 53 0.51 -0.35 -0.71
C LEU A 53 1.03 0.50 -1.88
N ILE A 54 1.95 1.44 -1.60
CA ILE A 54 2.56 2.31 -2.62
C ILE A 54 3.24 1.46 -3.71
N ALA A 55 4.06 0.48 -3.32
CA ALA A 55 4.73 -0.40 -4.26
C ALA A 55 3.76 -1.21 -5.11
N GLY A 56 2.64 -1.65 -4.53
CA GLY A 56 1.59 -2.34 -5.26
C GLY A 56 0.95 -1.51 -6.34
N PHE A 57 0.55 -0.27 -6.03
CA PHE A 57 -0.03 0.65 -7.02
C PHE A 57 0.95 0.94 -8.16
N VAL A 58 2.22 1.21 -7.83
CA VAL A 58 3.26 1.50 -8.83
C VAL A 58 3.56 0.27 -9.71
N ALA A 59 3.56 -0.94 -9.14
CA ALA A 59 3.78 -2.18 -9.89
C ALA A 59 2.67 -2.46 -10.92
N GLU A 60 1.42 -2.11 -10.59
CA GLU A 60 0.26 -2.23 -11.48
C GLU A 60 0.12 -1.03 -12.45
N GLY A 61 1.07 -0.11 -12.47
CA GLY A 61 1.10 1.04 -13.39
C GLY A 61 0.35 2.27 -12.91
N TYR A 62 -0.27 2.24 -11.73
CA TYR A 62 -0.99 3.36 -11.12
C TYR A 62 -0.02 4.31 -10.41
N CYS A 63 0.92 4.86 -11.16
CA CYS A 63 2.06 5.58 -10.62
C CYS A 63 1.65 6.91 -9.94
N SER A 64 0.71 7.64 -10.53
CA SER A 64 0.18 8.88 -9.94
C SER A 64 -0.49 8.62 -8.59
N ASP A 65 -1.25 7.54 -8.48
CA ASP A 65 -1.88 7.12 -7.23
C ASP A 65 -0.84 6.68 -6.19
N GLY A 66 0.22 5.99 -6.62
CA GLY A 66 1.37 5.66 -5.77
C GLY A 66 2.04 6.90 -5.17
N VAL A 67 2.22 7.97 -5.96
CA VAL A 67 2.75 9.26 -5.48
C VAL A 67 1.77 9.96 -4.53
N ASN A 68 0.48 9.88 -4.79
CA ASN A 68 -0.56 10.42 -3.89
C ASN A 68 -0.56 9.70 -2.54
N LEU A 69 -0.46 8.37 -2.54
CA LEU A 69 -0.34 7.57 -1.32
C LEU A 69 0.92 7.93 -0.51
N PHE A 70 2.04 8.20 -1.17
CA PHE A 70 3.24 8.72 -0.49
C PHE A 70 2.99 10.07 0.19
N CYS A 71 2.25 10.97 -0.47
CA CYS A 71 1.86 12.24 0.15
C CYS A 71 0.95 12.03 1.36
N GLU A 72 0.02 11.07 1.30
CA GLU A 72 -0.84 10.70 2.44
C GLU A 72 -0.05 10.14 3.62
N MET A 73 0.87 9.20 3.37
CA MET A 73 1.80 8.66 4.36
C MET A 73 2.55 9.77 5.12
N GLN A 74 3.06 10.77 4.40
CA GLN A 74 3.74 11.91 5.00
C GLN A 74 2.82 12.80 5.83
N LYS A 75 1.57 13.01 5.38
CA LYS A 75 0.56 13.77 6.14
C LYS A 75 0.16 13.06 7.43
N GLU A 76 0.21 11.74 7.46
CA GLU A 76 0.06 10.94 8.69
C GLU A 76 1.31 10.98 9.61
N GLY A 77 2.37 11.70 9.21
CA GLY A 77 3.60 11.81 9.99
C GLY A 77 4.48 10.56 9.95
N ILE A 78 4.16 9.59 9.08
CA ILE A 78 4.92 8.35 8.96
C ILE A 78 6.11 8.61 8.05
N ARG A 79 7.32 8.42 8.59
CA ARG A 79 8.57 8.69 7.88
C ARG A 79 8.82 7.61 6.80
N PRO A 80 8.95 8.00 5.52
CA PRO A 80 9.33 7.07 4.46
C PRO A 80 10.73 6.50 4.67
N ASN A 81 10.94 5.25 4.25
CA ASN A 81 12.26 4.62 4.21
C ASN A 81 12.84 4.64 2.79
N GLU A 82 14.06 4.13 2.65
CA GLU A 82 14.78 4.03 1.38
C GLU A 82 14.00 3.27 0.29
N PHE A 83 13.24 2.24 0.68
CA PHE A 83 12.39 1.49 -0.26
C PHE A 83 11.20 2.32 -0.72
N THR A 84 10.56 3.08 0.18
CA THR A 84 9.50 4.01 -0.18
C THR A 84 10.01 5.03 -1.20
N PHE A 85 11.17 5.65 -0.95
CA PHE A 85 11.75 6.63 -1.87
C PHE A 85 12.11 6.03 -3.23
N ALA A 86 12.75 4.86 -3.27
CA ALA A 86 13.07 4.17 -4.51
C ALA A 86 11.81 3.86 -5.34
N THR A 87 10.74 3.43 -4.66
CA THR A 87 9.44 3.13 -5.28
C THR A 87 8.79 4.38 -5.87
N VAL A 88 8.79 5.49 -5.14
CA VAL A 88 8.20 6.76 -5.59
C VAL A 88 9.02 7.37 -6.73
N LEU A 89 10.36 7.28 -6.70
CA LEU A 89 11.20 7.72 -7.82
C LEU A 89 10.90 6.93 -9.09
N LYS A 90 10.73 5.60 -8.98
CA LYS A 90 10.26 4.76 -10.09
C LYS A 90 8.91 5.24 -10.60
N ALA A 91 7.95 5.48 -9.71
CA ALA A 91 6.63 6.00 -10.07
C ALA A 91 6.73 7.32 -10.86
N CYS A 92 7.55 8.26 -10.41
CA CYS A 92 7.78 9.52 -11.10
C CYS A 92 8.35 9.32 -12.51
N SER A 93 9.32 8.40 -12.69
CA SER A 93 9.85 8.10 -14.03
C SER A 93 8.80 7.52 -14.97
N MET A 94 7.87 6.72 -14.44
CA MET A 94 6.77 6.11 -15.20
C MET A 94 5.66 7.12 -15.52
N CYS A 95 5.37 8.08 -14.63
CA CYS A 95 4.41 9.16 -14.87
C CYS A 95 4.90 10.21 -15.88
N LEU A 96 6.22 10.39 -15.99
CA LEU A 96 6.83 11.43 -16.83
C LEU A 96 7.14 10.95 -18.26
N ASP A 97 6.77 9.72 -18.63
CA ASP A 97 7.14 9.08 -19.91
C ASP A 97 8.64 9.28 -20.24
N LEU A 98 9.52 9.06 -19.25
CA LEU A 98 10.96 9.03 -19.53
C LEU A 98 11.30 7.68 -20.17
N GLU A 99 11.01 7.57 -21.46
CA GLU A 99 11.60 6.54 -22.32
C GLU A 99 13.10 6.82 -22.44
N PHE A 100 13.93 5.96 -21.84
CA PHE A 100 15.36 5.86 -22.16
C PHE A 100 15.58 4.75 -23.18
#